data_AF-A0A7W0MUA0-F1
#
_entry.id   AF-A0A7W0MUA0-F1
#
_cell.length_a   1.000
_cell.length_b   1.000
_cell.length_c   1.000
_cell.angle_alpha   90.00
_cell.angle_beta   90.00
_cell.angle_gamma   90.00
#
_symmetry.space_group_name_H-M   'P 1'
#
loop_
_entity.id
_entity.type
_entity.pdbx_description
1 polymer ?
#
loop_
_entity_poly.entity_id
_entity_poly.type
_entity_poly.pdbx_seq_one_letter_code
_entity_poly.pdbx_strand_id
1 'polypeptide(L)' 'AALSAPCADADRAAEAVAELVRSGIRIADFSLGQPSLDEVFLALTGHPAEEQATDDATQEEAA' A
#
# COMPACT_ATOMS: atom_id res chain seq x y z
N ALA A 1 11.82 -9.84 -16.30
CA ALA A 1 10.48 -10.36 -15.95
C ALA A 1 10.29 -10.18 -14.45
N ALA A 2 9.10 -9.81 -13.99
CA ALA A 2 8.81 -9.63 -12.57
C ALA A 2 7.72 -10.64 -12.16
N LEU A 3 7.81 -11.14 -10.92
CA LEU A 3 6.80 -11.97 -10.28
C LEU A 3 6.15 -11.15 -9.16
N SER A 4 4.83 -11.06 -9.15
CA SER A 4 4.07 -10.32 -8.14
C SER A 4 2.86 -11.12 -7.71
N ALA A 5 2.63 -11.21 -6.39
CA ALA A 5 1.51 -11.90 -5.79
C ALA A 5 1.05 -11.12 -4.55
N PRO A 6 -0.26 -10.90 -4.36
CA PRO A 6 -0.77 -10.26 -3.15
C PRO A 6 -0.56 -11.18 -1.95
N CYS A 7 -0.08 -10.62 -0.84
CA CYS A 7 0.07 -11.32 0.43
C CYS A 7 -0.38 -10.41 1.56
N ALA A 8 -1.37 -10.85 2.33
CA ALA A 8 -1.90 -10.06 3.45
C ALA A 8 -1.06 -10.18 4.73
N ASP A 9 -0.13 -11.14 4.77
CA ASP A 9 0.65 -11.49 5.95
C ASP A 9 2.15 -11.36 5.63
N ALA A 10 2.81 -10.42 6.30
CA ALA A 10 4.21 -10.11 6.06
C ALA A 10 5.15 -11.25 6.44
N ASP A 11 4.84 -12.04 7.48
CA ASP A 11 5.66 -13.17 7.91
C ASP A 11 5.60 -14.29 6.87
N ARG A 12 4.41 -14.55 6.33
CA ARG A 12 4.25 -15.50 5.22
C ARG A 12 4.97 -15.06 3.95
N ALA A 13 5.00 -13.76 3.67
CA ALA A 13 5.76 -13.22 2.53
C ALA A 13 7.27 -13.46 2.72
N ALA A 14 7.79 -13.24 3.94
CA ALA A 14 9.19 -13.48 4.26
C ALA A 14 9.57 -14.98 4.13
N GLU A 15 8.71 -15.89 4.60
CA GLU A 15 8.91 -17.33 4.44
C GLU A 15 8.95 -17.75 2.96
N ALA A 16 8.05 -17.22 2.12
CA ALA A 16 8.01 -17.53 0.70
C ALA A 16 9.30 -17.08 -0.02
N VAL A 17 9.79 -15.88 0.30
CA VAL A 17 11.07 -15.36 -0.22
C VAL A 17 12.24 -16.28 0.18
N ALA A 18 12.27 -16.75 1.42
CA ALA A 18 13.29 -17.69 1.88
C ALA A 18 13.24 -19.03 1.11
N GLU A 19 12.03 -19.53 0.81
CA GLU A 19 11.86 -20.80 0.10
C GLU A 19 12.28 -20.71 -1.39
N LEU A 20 12.10 -19.56 -2.04
CA LEU A 20 12.65 -19.31 -3.37
C LEU A 20 14.18 -19.45 -3.37
N VAL A 21 14.85 -18.87 -2.38
CA VAL A 21 16.31 -18.98 -2.27
C VAL A 21 16.75 -20.44 -2.00
N ARG A 22 16.04 -21.15 -1.12
CA ARG A 22 16.32 -22.58 -0.82
C ARG A 22 16.14 -23.50 -2.03
N SER A 23 15.18 -23.19 -2.89
CA SER A 23 14.96 -23.90 -4.17
C SER A 23 15.95 -23.51 -5.27
N GLY A 24 16.91 -22.63 -4.99
CA GLY A 24 17.94 -22.19 -5.94
C GLY A 24 17.49 -21.07 -6.88
N ILE A 25 16.32 -20.47 -6.63
CA ILE A 25 15.82 -19.34 -7.40
C ILE A 25 16.45 -18.06 -6.83
N ARG A 26 17.41 -17.49 -7.57
CA ARG A 26 18.06 -16.24 -7.17
C ARG A 26 17.13 -15.05 -7.36
N ILE A 27 17.00 -14.26 -6.31
CA ILE A 27 16.27 -13.01 -6.31
C ILE A 27 17.24 -11.90 -6.71
N ALA A 28 16.92 -11.16 -7.78
CA ALA A 28 17.75 -10.07 -8.27
C ALA A 28 17.53 -8.77 -7.49
N ASP A 29 16.30 -8.52 -7.05
CA ASP A 29 15.89 -7.35 -6.28
C ASP A 29 14.62 -7.66 -5.47
N PHE A 30 14.46 -6.99 -4.32
CA PHE A 30 13.34 -7.21 -3.40
C PHE A 30 12.95 -5.90 -2.70
N SER A 31 11.66 -5.59 -2.67
CA SER A 31 11.09 -4.50 -1.89
C SER A 31 10.01 -5.01 -0.94
N LEU A 32 10.05 -4.53 0.30
CA LEU A 32 8.99 -4.71 1.29
C LEU A 32 8.51 -3.32 1.70
N GLY A 33 7.30 -2.96 1.28
CA GLY A 33 6.65 -1.72 1.67
C GLY A 33 5.74 -1.93 2.87
N GLN A 34 5.78 -1.02 3.84
CA GLN A 34 4.65 -0.84 4.74
C GLN A 34 3.50 -0.20 3.94
N PRO A 35 2.23 -0.56 4.22
CA PRO A 35 1.10 0.10 3.59
C PRO A 35 1.17 1.59 3.89
N SER A 36 0.82 2.41 2.89
CA SER A 36 0.82 3.86 3.08
C SER A 36 -0.30 4.27 4.04
N LEU A 37 -0.20 5.47 4.64
CA LEU A 37 -1.27 5.98 5.50
C LEU A 37 -2.59 6.08 4.73
N ASP A 38 -2.55 6.50 3.46
CA ASP A 38 -3.74 6.58 2.61
C ASP A 38 -4.38 5.22 2.35
N GLU A 39 -3.57 4.18 2.14
CA GLU A 39 -4.06 2.80 1.98
C GLU A 39 -4.71 2.28 3.27
N VAL A 40 -4.10 2.56 4.43
CA VAL A 40 -4.67 2.19 5.74
C VAL A 40 -5.94 3.00 6.02
N PHE A 41 -5.95 4.29 5.70
CA PHE A 41 -7.11 5.17 5.85
C PHE A 41 -8.26 4.64 5.00
N LEU A 42 -8.04 4.43 3.70
CA LEU A 42 -9.03 3.87 2.79
C LEU A 42 -9.56 2.51 3.26
N ALA A 43 -8.68 1.63 3.73
CA ALA A 43 -9.09 0.31 4.22
C ALA A 43 -9.97 0.40 5.49
N LEU A 44 -9.78 1.44 6.32
CA LEU A 44 -10.55 1.64 7.56
C LEU A 44 -11.84 2.46 7.36
N THR A 45 -11.82 3.45 6.46
CA THR A 45 -12.92 4.41 6.28
C THR A 45 -13.80 4.08 5.07
N GLY A 46 -13.26 3.37 4.07
CA GLY A 46 -13.94 3.10 2.80
C GLY A 46 -13.90 4.27 1.80
N HIS A 47 -13.23 5.37 2.12
CA HIS A 47 -13.09 6.54 1.24
C HIS A 47 -11.74 7.27 1.44
N PRO A 48 -11.15 7.87 0.38
CA PRO A 48 -9.87 8.57 0.47
C PRO A 48 -9.95 9.81 1.36
N ALA A 49 -8.81 10.26 1.90
CA ALA A 49 -8.75 11.40 2.82
C ALA A 49 -8.94 12.76 2.11
N GLU A 50 -8.66 12.85 0.81
CA GLU A 50 -8.57 14.13 0.08
C GLU A 50 -9.92 14.76 -0.31
N GLU A 51 -11.05 14.06 -0.18
CA GLU A 51 -12.37 14.56 -0.63
C GLU A 51 -12.94 15.73 0.19
N GLN A 52 -12.34 16.09 1.34
CA GLN A 52 -12.88 17.13 2.23
C GLN A 52 -12.38 18.55 1.96
N ALA A 53 -11.41 18.76 1.05
CA ALA A 53 -10.79 20.08 0.87
C ALA A 53 -11.48 21.03 -0.13
N THR A 54 -12.52 20.60 -0.83
CA THR A 54 -13.11 21.37 -1.95
C THR A 54 -14.43 22.09 -1.66
N ASP A 55 -15.01 21.99 -0.46
CA ASP A 55 -16.36 22.54 -0.20
C ASP A 55 -16.41 23.80 0.70
N ASP A 56 -15.27 24.29 1.21
CA ASP A 56 -15.23 25.41 2.17
C ASP A 56 -14.66 26.73 1.59
N ALA A 57 -14.32 26.77 0.30
CA ALA A 57 -13.68 27.93 -0.34
C ALA A 57 -14.65 28.88 -1.09
N THR A 58 -15.97 28.78 -0.92
CA THR A 58 -16.95 29.60 -1.68
C THR A 58 -17.89 30.46 -0.82
N GLN A 59 -17.65 30.62 0.49
CA GLN A 59 -18.53 31.41 1.36
C GLN A 59 -17.83 32.55 2.13
N GLU A 60 -16.96 33.35 1.51
CA GLU A 60 -16.51 34.61 2.14
C GLU A 60 -15.98 35.66 1.16
N GLU A 61 -16.85 36.24 0.31
CA GLU A 61 -16.64 37.62 -0.21
C GLU A 61 -17.95 38.17 -0.82
N ALA A 62 -18.99 38.28 0.01
CA ALA A 62 -20.17 39.09 -0.26
C ALA A 62 -20.75 39.63 1.05
N ALA A 63 -20.09 40.62 1.64
CA ALA A 63 -20.63 41.48 2.69
C ALA A 63 -19.98 42.87 2.63
#